data_AF-A0A8T5TBU5-F1
#
_entry.id   AF-A0A8T5TBU5-F1
#
_cell.length_a   1.000
_cell.length_b   1.000
_cell.length_c   1.000
_cell.angle_alpha   90.00
_cell.angle_beta   90.00
_cell.angle_gamma   90.00
#
_symmetry.space_group_name_H-M   'P 1'
#
loop_
_entity.id
_entity.type
_entity.pdbx_description
1 polymer ?
#
loop_
_entity_poly.entity_id
_entity_poly.type
_entity_poly.pdbx_seq_one_letter_code
_entity_poly.pdbx_strand_id
1 'polypeptide(L)'
;MLARKYYSQKDLIGKKKTELHDLIHKVGDNWAKLPVYLKRGRTIIKTQITKYVENQYFKGDVIRNKWIVDDKIPKFTEDRDYILSELSKIENNGIK
;
A
#
# COMPACT_ATOMS: atom_id res chain seq x y z
N MET A 1 6.09 10.51 11.23
CA MET A 1 7.30 9.70 11.44
C MET A 1 8.56 10.41 10.95
N LEU A 2 8.65 10.80 9.68
CA LEU A 2 9.87 11.44 9.12
C LEU A 2 10.42 12.61 9.96
N ALA A 3 9.57 13.56 10.38
CA ALA A 3 10.02 14.70 11.18
C ALA A 3 10.67 14.31 12.53
N ARG A 4 10.28 13.19 13.15
CA ARG A 4 10.88 12.69 14.41
C ARG A 4 12.32 12.20 14.24
N LYS A 5 12.79 11.98 13.00
CA LYS A 5 14.20 11.69 12.71
C LYS A 5 15.09 12.90 13.00
N TYR A 6 14.57 14.11 12.80
CA TYR A 6 15.34 15.36 12.87
C TYR A 6 15.01 16.21 14.09
N TYR A 7 13.79 16.09 14.63
CA TYR A 7 13.29 16.94 15.72
C TYR A 7 12.80 16.09 16.89
N SER A 8 12.91 16.64 18.11
CA SER A 8 12.41 15.98 19.31
C SER A 8 10.88 16.00 19.34
N GLN A 9 10.28 15.15 20.17
CA GLN A 9 8.83 15.15 20.36
C GLN A 9 8.30 16.51 20.85
N LYS A 10 9.07 17.22 21.69
CA LYS A 10 8.69 18.53 22.22
C LYS A 10 8.53 19.57 21.12
N ASP A 11 9.38 19.51 20.08
CA ASP A 11 9.38 20.46 18.97
C ASP A 11 8.23 20.21 17.97
N LEU A 12 7.71 18.98 17.94
CA LEU A 12 6.69 18.53 16.99
C LEU A 12 5.27 18.58 17.57
N ILE A 13 5.14 18.61 18.89
CA ILE A 13 3.84 18.73 19.57
C ILE A 13 3.16 20.03 19.15
N GLY A 14 1.87 19.95 18.81
CA GLY A 14 1.05 21.09 18.41
C GLY A 14 1.29 21.59 16.97
N LYS A 15 2.25 21.03 16.24
CA LYS A 15 2.52 21.42 14.85
C LYS A 15 1.53 20.79 13.87
N LYS A 16 1.06 21.58 12.91
CA LYS A 16 0.19 21.11 11.83
C LYS A 16 0.99 20.38 10.76
N LYS A 17 0.29 19.59 9.93
CA LYS A 17 0.90 18.84 8.83
C LYS A 17 1.75 19.73 7.92
N THR A 18 1.24 20.89 7.50
CA THR A 18 1.97 21.83 6.63
C THR A 18 3.28 22.30 7.25
N GLU A 19 3.24 22.70 8.54
CA GLU A 19 4.43 23.11 9.29
C GLU A 19 5.46 21.98 9.40
N LEU A 20 5.01 20.73 9.55
CA LEU A 20 5.89 19.56 9.54
C LEU A 20 6.57 19.37 8.18
N HIS A 21 5.88 19.62 7.06
CA HIS A 21 6.49 19.58 5.74
C HIS A 21 7.58 20.64 5.61
N ASP A 22 7.32 21.87 6.05
CA ASP A 22 8.30 22.96 6.02
C ASP A 22 9.53 22.65 6.87
N LEU A 23 9.33 22.08 8.07
CA LEU A 23 10.42 21.64 8.95
C LEU A 23 11.30 20.56 8.30
N ILE A 24 10.67 19.57 7.66
CA ILE A 24 11.40 18.52 6.92
C ILE A 24 12.21 19.14 5.78
N HIS A 25 11.61 20.07 5.03
CA HIS A 25 12.26 20.79 3.93
C HIS A 25 13.45 21.64 4.40
N LYS A 26 13.36 22.29 5.57
CA LYS A 26 14.46 23.09 6.15
C LYS A 26 15.71 22.27 6.46
N VAL A 27 15.55 20.98 6.79
CA VAL A 27 16.67 20.06 7.05
C VAL A 27 17.22 19.45 5.75
N GLY A 28 16.66 19.80 4.60
CA GLY A 28 17.09 19.32 3.29
C GLY A 28 16.47 17.99 2.86
N ASP A 29 15.49 17.46 3.61
CA ASP A 29 14.75 16.26 3.25
C ASP A 29 13.40 16.62 2.60
N ASN A 30 12.78 15.70 1.88
CA ASN A 30 11.53 15.96 1.17
C ASN A 30 10.56 14.78 1.29
N TRP A 31 9.49 15.00 2.06
CA TRP A 31 8.43 14.00 2.25
C TRP A 31 7.79 13.55 0.92
N ALA A 32 7.68 14.42 -0.08
CA ALA A 32 7.07 14.09 -1.36
C ALA A 32 7.90 13.04 -2.14
N LYS A 33 9.22 13.06 -1.98
CA LYS A 33 10.15 12.11 -2.63
C LYS A 33 10.14 10.71 -1.99
N LEU A 34 9.57 10.56 -0.80
CA LEU A 34 9.46 9.25 -0.17
C LEU A 34 8.62 8.29 -1.01
N PRO A 35 8.90 6.98 -0.97
CA PRO A 35 8.08 5.97 -1.62
C PRO A 35 6.65 5.95 -1.04
N VAL A 36 5.69 5.57 -1.88
CA VAL A 36 4.25 5.61 -1.56
C VAL A 36 3.92 4.81 -0.29
N TYR A 37 4.52 3.64 -0.12
CA TYR A 37 4.26 2.80 1.04
C TYR A 37 4.61 3.45 2.40
N LEU A 38 5.58 4.37 2.44
CA LEU A 38 5.91 5.13 3.67
C LEU A 38 4.93 6.29 3.90
N LYS A 39 4.27 6.76 2.84
CA LYS A 39 3.34 7.89 2.88
C LYS A 39 1.91 7.45 3.18
N ARG A 40 1.50 6.29 2.68
CA ARG A 40 0.10 5.84 2.64
C ARG A 40 -0.12 4.40 3.13
N GLY A 41 0.94 3.67 3.48
CA GLY A 41 0.84 2.27 3.88
C GLY A 41 0.86 1.29 2.70
N ARG A 42 0.44 0.06 2.95
CA ARG A 42 0.46 -1.07 2.00
C ARG A 42 -0.87 -1.83 2.07
N THR A 43 -1.26 -2.48 0.98
CA THR A 43 -2.47 -3.29 0.86
C THR A 43 -2.03 -4.68 0.44
N ILE A 44 -2.80 -5.67 0.88
CA ILE A 44 -2.54 -7.07 0.55
C ILE A 44 -3.74 -7.55 -0.23
N ILE A 45 -3.54 -7.82 -1.52
CA ILE A 45 -4.62 -8.17 -2.45
C ILE A 45 -4.50 -9.66 -2.80
N LYS A 46 -5.64 -10.36 -2.82
CA LYS A 46 -5.72 -11.74 -3.29
C LYS A 46 -5.89 -11.74 -4.80
N THR A 47 -4.89 -12.27 -5.50
CA THR A 47 -4.87 -12.33 -6.97
C THR A 47 -4.77 -13.79 -7.43
N GLN A 48 -5.47 -14.13 -8.51
CA GLN A 48 -5.30 -15.42 -9.18
C GLN A 48 -4.07 -15.36 -10.08
N ILE A 49 -3.15 -16.30 -9.89
CA ILE A 49 -1.97 -16.45 -10.73
C ILE A 49 -2.00 -17.81 -11.42
N THR A 50 -1.70 -17.81 -12.70
CA THR A 50 -1.41 -19.04 -13.44
C THR A 50 0.04 -19.41 -13.19
N LYS A 51 0.27 -20.61 -12.65
CA LYS A 51 1.61 -21.13 -12.40
C LYS A 51 1.77 -22.46 -13.10
N TYR A 52 2.82 -22.59 -13.89
CA TYR A 52 3.23 -23.87 -14.44
C TYR A 52 3.75 -24.79 -13.33
N VAL A 53 3.23 -26.01 -13.27
CA VAL A 53 3.64 -27.04 -12.31
C VAL A 53 3.95 -28.31 -13.08
N GLU A 54 5.10 -28.90 -12.78
CA GLU A 54 5.51 -30.21 -13.27
C GLU A 54 5.84 -31.09 -12.06
N ASN A 55 5.09 -32.18 -11.90
CA ASN A 55 5.35 -33.24 -10.94
C ASN A 55 5.09 -34.61 -11.60
N GLN A 56 5.33 -35.68 -10.85
CA GLN A 56 5.19 -37.07 -11.35
C GLN A 56 3.77 -37.42 -11.83
N TYR A 57 2.75 -36.63 -11.46
CA TYR A 57 1.33 -36.89 -11.74
C TYR A 57 0.69 -35.89 -12.71
N PHE A 58 1.28 -34.70 -12.88
CA PHE A 58 0.69 -33.59 -13.61
C PHE A 58 1.76 -32.66 -14.15
N LYS A 59 1.60 -32.27 -15.42
CA LYS A 59 2.42 -31.28 -16.09
C LYS A 59 1.51 -30.30 -16.83
N GLY A 60 1.46 -29.05 -16.37
CA GLY A 60 0.60 -28.04 -16.96
C GLY A 60 0.41 -26.80 -16.08
N ASP A 61 -0.44 -25.90 -16.55
CA ASP A 61 -0.76 -24.67 -15.85
C ASP A 61 -1.88 -24.89 -14.83
N VAL A 62 -1.66 -24.40 -13.61
CA VAL A 62 -2.68 -24.37 -12.55
C VAL A 62 -2.95 -22.95 -12.09
N ILE A 63 -4.22 -22.64 -11.89
CA ILE A 63 -4.65 -21.36 -11.32
C ILE A 63 -4.61 -21.48 -9.79
N ARG A 64 -3.88 -20.59 -9.13
CA ARG A 64 -3.82 -20.51 -7.66
C ARG A 64 -4.04 -19.10 -7.18
N ASN A 65 -4.68 -18.97 -6.03
CA ASN A 65 -4.77 -17.70 -5.33
C ASN A 65 -3.46 -17.39 -4.61
N LYS A 66 -2.94 -16.18 -4.78
CA LYS A 66 -1.77 -15.67 -4.08
C LYS A 66 -2.08 -14.30 -3.50
N TRP A 67 -1.63 -14.07 -2.26
CA TRP A 67 -1.62 -12.74 -1.67
C TRP A 67 -0.40 -11.97 -2.16
N ILE A 68 -0.64 -10.79 -2.72
CA ILE A 68 0.39 -9.90 -3.27
C ILE A 68 0.36 -8.60 -2.46
N VAL A 69 1.54 -8.09 -2.15
CA VAL A 69 1.70 -6.79 -1.48
C VAL A 69 1.71 -5.70 -2.54
N ASP A 70 0.81 -4.73 -2.44
CA ASP A 70 0.81 -3.53 -3.26
C ASP A 70 1.38 -2.35 -2.46
N ASP A 71 2.53 -1.88 -2.93
CA ASP A 71 3.30 -0.77 -2.35
C ASP A 71 2.97 0.59 -3.00
N LYS A 72 2.10 0.61 -4.02
CA LYS A 72 1.81 1.78 -4.88
C LYS A 72 0.35 2.20 -4.83
N ILE A 73 -0.22 2.19 -3.63
CA ILE A 73 -1.63 2.48 -3.42
C ILE A 73 -1.98 3.93 -3.75
N PRO A 74 -3.13 4.18 -4.41
CA PRO A 74 -3.65 5.52 -4.57
C PRO A 74 -4.09 6.13 -3.22
N LYS A 75 -4.56 7.37 -3.23
CA LYS A 75 -5.36 7.87 -2.10
C LYS A 75 -6.79 7.39 -2.31
N PHE A 76 -7.33 6.64 -1.37
CA PHE A 76 -8.68 6.08 -1.46
C PHE A 76 -9.80 7.10 -1.63
N THR A 77 -9.57 8.35 -1.22
CA THR A 77 -10.53 9.44 -1.43
C THR A 77 -10.52 9.97 -2.86
N GLU A 78 -9.39 9.88 -3.55
CA GLU A 78 -9.22 10.32 -4.94
C GLU A 78 -9.55 9.20 -5.93
N ASP A 79 -9.25 7.96 -5.56
CA ASP A 79 -9.56 6.75 -6.34
C ASP A 79 -10.25 5.74 -5.42
N ARG A 80 -11.59 5.77 -5.48
CA ARG A 80 -12.44 4.84 -4.71
C ARG A 80 -12.57 3.49 -5.39
N ASP A 81 -12.40 3.44 -6.70
CA ASP A 81 -12.56 2.22 -7.51
C ASP A 81 -11.55 1.15 -7.09
N TYR A 82 -10.37 1.59 -6.65
CA TYR A 82 -9.37 0.70 -6.06
C TYR A 82 -9.94 -0.17 -4.92
N ILE A 83 -10.75 0.40 -4.01
CA ILE A 83 -11.37 -0.37 -2.91
C ILE A 83 -12.64 -1.08 -3.40
N LEU A 84 -13.47 -0.38 -4.19
CA LEU A 84 -14.77 -0.91 -4.62
C LEU A 84 -14.62 -2.18 -5.47
N SER A 85 -13.61 -2.23 -6.33
CA SER A 85 -13.30 -3.41 -7.13
C SER A 85 -12.98 -4.64 -6.26
N GLU A 86 -12.27 -4.46 -5.13
CA GLU A 86 -12.00 -5.55 -4.18
C GLU A 86 -13.24 -5.97 -3.40
N LEU A 87 -14.12 -5.04 -3.02
CA LEU A 87 -15.38 -5.38 -2.36
C LEU A 87 -16.31 -6.18 -3.26
N SER A 88 -16.43 -5.80 -4.53
CA SER A 88 -17.25 -6.53 -5.50
C SER A 88 -16.81 -7.99 -5.69
N LYS A 89 -15.51 -8.29 -5.56
CA LYS A 89 -15.00 -9.66 -5.60
C LYS A 89 -15.44 -10.49 -4.39
N ILE A 90 -15.71 -9.86 -3.25
CA ILE A 90 -16.20 -10.54 -2.05
C ILE A 90 -17.67 -10.88 -2.23
N GLU A 91 -18.49 -9.94 -2.71
CA GLU A 91 -19.92 -10.16 -2.96
C GLU A 91 -20.16 -11.26 -3.99
N ASN A 92 -19.38 -11.28 -5.08
CA ASN A 92 -19.49 -12.33 -6.10
C ASN A 92 -18.96 -13.71 -5.64
N ASN A 93 -18.12 -13.76 -4.61
CA ASN A 93 -17.65 -15.01 -4.00
C ASN A 93 -18.49 -15.45 -2.80
N GLY A 94 -19.52 -14.69 -2.43
CA GLY A 94 -20.45 -14.97 -1.35
C GLY A 94 -21.86 -15.22 -1.89
N ILE A 95 -22.08 -16.37 -2.53
CA ILE A 95 -23.28 -17.24 -2.48
C ILE A 95 -22.87 -18.57 -3.16
N LYS A 96 -22.59 -19.56 -2.32
CA LYS A 96 -22.94 -20.98 -2.50
C LYS A 96 -23.16 -21.57 -1.12
#